data_AF-A0A8R1IJK4-F1
#
_entry.id   AF-A0A8R1IJK4-F1
#
_cell.length_a   1.000
_cell.length_b   1.000
_cell.length_c   1.000
_cell.angle_alpha   90.00
_cell.angle_beta   90.00
_cell.angle_gamma   90.00
#
_symmetry.space_group_name_H-M   'P 1'
#
loop_
_entity.id
_entity.type
_entity.pdbx_description
1 polymer ?
#
loop_
_entity_poly.entity_id
_entity_poly.type
_entity_poly.pdbx_seq_one_letter_code
_entity_poly.pdbx_strand_id
1 'polypeptide(L)'
;MGKMEENNLRNMTFEDSKFTVYQFEGENYKGKQVDGMGHFWIEPPKRERKANYQVDLYYKEAMRTGNPSEKQSKAPRPKLPQVYDFQFYPRRLFELLDKEIYHYRKTIGYVVSQWETRRENALR
;
A
#
# COMPACT_ATOMS: atom_id res chain seq x y z
N MET A 1 -50.45 -14.31 18.76
CA MET A 1 -49.33 -13.76 17.96
C MET A 1 -48.47 -14.95 17.55
N GLY A 2 -48.52 -15.35 16.29
CA GLY A 2 -47.88 -16.58 15.81
C GLY A 2 -46.36 -16.52 15.94
N LYS A 3 -45.76 -17.60 16.43
CA LYS A 3 -44.32 -17.75 16.63
C LYS A 3 -43.65 -17.82 15.25
N MET A 4 -43.09 -16.71 14.77
CA MET A 4 -42.36 -16.69 13.50
C MET A 4 -41.08 -17.52 13.64
N GLU A 5 -40.93 -18.54 12.80
CA GLU A 5 -39.77 -19.43 12.80
C GLU A 5 -38.50 -18.66 12.40
N GLU A 6 -37.39 -18.88 13.11
CA GLU A 6 -36.14 -18.13 12.93
C GLU A 6 -35.56 -18.21 11.51
N ASN A 7 -35.86 -19.30 10.80
CA ASN A 7 -35.45 -19.50 9.41
C ASN A 7 -36.11 -18.49 8.45
N ASN A 8 -37.35 -18.07 8.72
CA ASN A 8 -38.07 -17.08 7.93
C ASN A 8 -37.50 -15.67 8.13
N LEU A 9 -37.01 -15.36 9.33
CA LEU A 9 -36.36 -14.09 9.63
C LEU A 9 -34.97 -14.00 8.99
N ARG A 10 -34.21 -15.10 8.95
CA ARG A 10 -32.89 -15.14 8.30
C ARG A 10 -32.96 -14.93 6.80
N ASN A 11 -33.99 -15.48 6.15
CA ASN A 11 -34.15 -15.40 4.70
C ASN A 11 -35.14 -14.32 4.25
N MET A 12 -35.69 -13.53 5.19
CA MET A 12 -36.77 -12.53 4.98
C MET A 12 -37.90 -13.04 4.05
N THR A 13 -38.21 -14.33 4.13
CA THR A 13 -39.26 -14.97 3.34
C THR A 13 -40.37 -15.40 4.28
N PHE A 14 -41.53 -14.78 4.16
CA PHE A 14 -42.73 -15.19 4.87
C PHE A 14 -43.45 -16.26 4.03
N GLU A 15 -43.22 -17.55 4.33
CA GLU A 15 -43.80 -18.67 3.57
C GLU A 15 -45.35 -18.69 3.62
N ASP A 16 -45.96 -18.15 4.68
CA ASP A 16 -47.42 -18.11 4.86
C ASP A 16 -48.15 -16.98 4.10
N SER A 17 -47.40 -16.06 3.47
CA SER A 17 -47.99 -14.94 2.73
C SER A 17 -47.87 -15.15 1.23
N LYS A 18 -48.98 -14.98 0.50
CA LYS A 18 -49.03 -15.04 -0.99
C LYS A 18 -48.12 -14.03 -1.71
N PHE A 19 -47.42 -13.17 -0.96
CA PHE A 19 -46.54 -12.13 -1.44
C PHE A 19 -45.15 -12.32 -0.83
N THR A 20 -44.27 -13.03 -1.52
CA THR A 20 -42.85 -13.11 -1.12
C THR A 20 -42.08 -11.94 -1.74
N VAL A 21 -41.04 -11.44 -1.06
CA VAL A 21 -40.21 -10.30 -1.53
C VAL A 21 -39.60 -10.55 -2.92
N TYR A 22 -39.40 -11.82 -3.28
CA TYR A 22 -38.81 -12.25 -4.55
C TYR A 22 -39.84 -12.50 -5.66
N GLN A 23 -41.14 -12.38 -5.39
CA GLN A 23 -42.22 -12.63 -6.34
C GLN A 23 -42.91 -11.31 -6.70
N PHE A 24 -42.72 -10.84 -7.93
CA PHE A 24 -43.31 -9.59 -8.45
C PHE A 24 -43.98 -9.89 -9.80
N GLU A 25 -45.22 -9.41 -10.02
CA GLU A 25 -45.98 -9.63 -11.27
C GLU A 25 -46.07 -11.12 -11.71
N GLY A 26 -46.05 -12.07 -10.77
CA GLY A 26 -46.10 -13.50 -11.09
C GLY A 26 -44.76 -14.12 -11.53
N GLU A 27 -43.66 -13.36 -11.54
CA GLU A 27 -42.30 -13.87 -11.77
C GLU A 27 -41.45 -13.93 -10.49
N ASN A 28 -40.61 -14.97 -10.37
CA ASN A 28 -39.66 -15.16 -9.27
C ASN A 28 -38.26 -14.64 -9.66
N TYR A 29 -37.75 -13.64 -8.93
CA TYR A 29 -36.52 -12.93 -9.24
C TYR A 29 -35.28 -13.43 -8.49
N LYS A 30 -35.38 -14.48 -7.66
CA LYS A 30 -34.27 -14.99 -6.83
C LYS A 30 -33.01 -15.36 -7.63
N GLY A 31 -33.15 -15.78 -8.88
CA GLY A 31 -32.02 -16.13 -9.78
C GLY A 31 -31.64 -15.05 -10.80
N LYS A 32 -32.49 -14.04 -11.01
CA LYS A 32 -32.33 -13.06 -12.11
C LYS A 32 -31.40 -11.89 -11.76
N GLN A 33 -30.99 -11.74 -10.50
CA GLN A 33 -30.09 -10.66 -10.07
C GLN A 33 -28.67 -10.77 -10.66
N VAL A 34 -28.24 -11.98 -11.03
CA VAL A 34 -26.88 -12.24 -11.54
C VAL A 34 -26.72 -11.83 -13.01
N ASP A 35 -27.76 -12.02 -13.84
CA ASP A 35 -27.68 -11.81 -15.30
C ASP A 35 -27.87 -10.34 -15.73
N GLY A 36 -28.55 -9.52 -14.93
CA GLY A 36 -28.94 -8.17 -15.36
C GLY A 36 -27.89 -7.08 -15.19
N MET A 37 -27.03 -7.18 -14.16
CA MET A 37 -26.20 -6.04 -13.73
C MET A 37 -24.74 -6.11 -14.24
N GLY A 38 -24.23 -7.30 -14.56
CA GLY A 38 -22.82 -7.49 -14.92
C GLY A 38 -22.47 -7.10 -16.36
N HIS A 39 -23.42 -7.22 -17.30
CA HIS A 39 -23.15 -7.06 -18.74
C HIS A 39 -23.39 -5.64 -19.28
N PHE A 40 -24.16 -4.81 -18.57
CA PHE A 40 -24.51 -3.44 -19.01
C PHE A 40 -23.86 -2.34 -18.17
N TRP A 41 -22.91 -2.70 -17.30
CA TRP A 41 -22.23 -1.73 -16.45
C TRP A 41 -21.15 -0.99 -17.23
N ILE A 42 -21.48 0.22 -17.70
CA ILE A 42 -20.51 1.16 -18.27
C ILE A 42 -19.81 1.84 -17.09
N GLU A 43 -18.53 1.54 -16.90
CA GLU A 43 -17.73 2.18 -15.85
C GLU A 43 -17.75 3.71 -16.03
N PRO A 44 -18.16 4.49 -15.01
CA PRO A 44 -18.09 5.94 -15.08
C PRO A 44 -16.65 6.39 -15.39
N PRO A 45 -16.44 7.36 -16.30
CA PRO A 45 -15.10 7.83 -16.62
C PRO A 45 -14.39 8.26 -15.33
N LYS A 46 -13.25 7.62 -15.04
CA LYS A 46 -12.42 7.91 -13.87
C LYS A 46 -12.16 9.41 -13.86
N ARG A 47 -12.70 10.12 -12.86
CA ARG A 47 -12.35 11.52 -12.64
C ARG A 47 -10.85 11.60 -12.44
N GLU A 48 -10.14 12.19 -13.40
CA GLU A 48 -8.78 12.64 -13.17
C GLU A 48 -8.83 13.67 -12.04
N ARG A 49 -8.08 13.41 -10.98
CA ARG A 49 -7.90 14.39 -9.92
C ARG A 49 -7.03 15.50 -10.49
N LYS A 50 -7.64 16.65 -10.78
CA LYS A 50 -6.92 17.89 -11.04
C LYS A 50 -6.01 18.13 -9.83
N ALA A 51 -4.69 18.16 -10.05
CA ALA A 51 -3.75 18.50 -9.00
C ALA A 51 -4.07 19.94 -8.56
N ASN A 52 -4.73 20.07 -7.41
CA ASN A 52 -4.93 21.36 -6.78
C ASN A 52 -3.55 21.94 -6.49
N TYR A 53 -3.34 23.19 -6.87
CA TYR A 53 -2.15 23.97 -6.55
C TYR A 53 -1.79 23.76 -5.08
N GLN A 54 -0.73 23.00 -4.83
CA GLN A 54 -0.21 22.85 -3.47
C GLN A 54 0.58 24.11 -3.18
N VAL A 55 -0.07 25.06 -2.50
CA VAL A 55 0.52 26.33 -2.05
C VAL A 55 1.83 26.06 -1.30
N ASP A 56 1.88 25.01 -0.48
CA ASP A 56 3.10 24.56 0.21
C ASP A 56 4.24 24.17 -0.74
N LEU A 57 3.92 23.56 -1.88
CA LEU A 57 4.91 23.19 -2.89
C LEU A 57 5.47 24.45 -3.56
N TYR A 58 4.59 25.40 -3.89
CA TYR A 58 4.96 26.69 -4.46
C TYR A 58 5.84 27.52 -3.50
N TYR A 59 5.48 27.59 -2.22
CA TYR A 59 6.30 28.30 -1.23
C TYR A 59 7.65 27.63 -1.00
N LYS A 60 7.72 26.28 -0.98
CA LYS A 60 8.99 25.56 -0.91
C LYS A 60 9.90 25.85 -2.10
N GLU A 61 9.33 25.97 -3.29
CA GLU A 61 10.07 26.23 -4.52
C GLU A 61 10.49 27.70 -4.65
N ALA A 62 9.59 28.63 -4.30
CA ALA A 62 9.86 30.07 -4.30
C ALA A 62 10.86 30.49 -3.21
N MET A 63 10.86 29.83 -2.04
CA MET A 63 11.83 30.06 -0.95
C MET A 63 13.07 29.18 -1.05
N ARG A 64 13.29 28.48 -2.18
CA ARG A 64 14.53 27.73 -2.41
C ARG A 64 15.68 28.69 -2.76
N THR A 65 16.15 29.44 -1.78
CA THR A 65 17.42 30.17 -1.85
C THR A 65 18.57 29.23 -1.52
N GLY A 66 19.48 29.05 -2.48
CA GLY A 66 20.71 28.29 -2.28
C GLY A 66 20.65 26.89 -2.85
N ASN A 67 21.81 26.45 -3.33
CA ASN A 67 22.07 25.16 -3.97
C ASN A 67 21.29 24.02 -3.28
N PRO A 68 20.76 23.05 -4.04
CA PRO A 68 20.13 21.88 -3.44
C PRO A 68 21.11 21.32 -2.42
N SER A 69 20.72 21.31 -1.14
CA SER A 69 21.45 20.63 -0.06
C SER A 69 21.99 19.35 -0.66
N GLU A 70 23.31 19.26 -0.80
CA GLU A 70 23.98 18.06 -1.30
C GLU A 70 23.36 16.92 -0.50
N LYS A 71 22.52 16.13 -1.18
CA LYS A 71 21.95 14.94 -0.57
C LYS A 71 23.18 14.13 -0.24
N GLN A 72 23.58 14.14 1.04
CA GLN A 72 24.75 13.45 1.55
C GLN A 72 24.83 12.14 0.80
N SER A 73 25.84 12.01 -0.06
CA SER A 73 25.94 10.93 -1.03
C SER A 73 26.09 9.66 -0.23
N LYS A 74 24.95 9.04 0.10
CA LYS A 74 24.92 7.83 0.91
C LYS A 74 25.83 6.83 0.22
N ALA A 75 26.69 6.18 0.99
CA ALA A 75 27.57 5.16 0.46
C ALA A 75 26.78 4.19 -0.44
N PRO A 76 27.31 3.85 -1.62
CA PRO A 76 26.65 2.96 -2.56
C PRO A 76 26.42 1.60 -1.89
N ARG A 77 25.16 1.19 -1.80
CA ARG A 77 24.76 -0.10 -1.23
C ARG A 77 24.42 -1.07 -2.36
N PRO A 78 24.89 -2.33 -2.32
CA PRO A 78 24.43 -3.35 -3.24
C PRO A 78 22.93 -3.62 -3.04
N LYS A 79 22.28 -4.26 -4.03
CA LYS A 79 20.88 -4.68 -3.91
C LYS A 79 20.80 -5.88 -2.96
N LEU A 80 20.77 -5.60 -1.65
CA LEU A 80 20.63 -6.59 -0.60
C LEU A 80 19.15 -6.95 -0.37
N PRO A 81 18.85 -8.14 0.16
CA PRO A 81 17.51 -8.47 0.64
C PRO A 81 17.07 -7.49 1.73
N GLN A 82 15.79 -7.10 1.73
CA GLN A 82 15.22 -6.23 2.76
C GLN A 82 15.07 -7.02 4.07
N VAL A 83 15.93 -6.71 5.02
CA VAL A 83 15.95 -7.28 6.37
C VAL A 83 15.37 -6.25 7.34
N TYR A 84 14.37 -6.66 8.13
CA TYR A 84 13.76 -5.82 9.15
C TYR A 84 13.99 -6.38 10.55
N ASP A 85 14.12 -5.49 11.54
CA ASP A 85 14.42 -5.84 12.93
C ASP A 85 13.34 -6.71 13.58
N PHE A 86 12.08 -6.50 13.20
CA PHE A 86 10.93 -7.27 13.69
C PHE A 86 10.88 -8.72 13.18
N GLN A 87 11.71 -9.08 12.20
CA GLN A 87 11.79 -10.44 11.66
C GLN A 87 12.78 -11.32 12.44
N PHE A 88 13.48 -10.78 13.46
CA PHE A 88 14.33 -11.50 14.39
C PHE A 88 15.32 -12.50 13.74
N TYR A 89 15.97 -12.11 12.66
CA TYR A 89 16.98 -12.94 12.01
C TYR A 89 18.20 -13.20 12.90
N PRO A 90 18.95 -14.31 12.64
CA PRO A 90 20.19 -14.58 13.34
C PRO A 90 21.20 -13.43 13.22
N ARG A 91 21.88 -13.07 14.31
CA ARG A 91 22.91 -12.01 14.31
C ARG A 91 23.99 -12.21 13.25
N ARG A 92 24.33 -13.48 12.97
CA ARG A 92 25.29 -13.89 11.93
C ARG A 92 24.92 -13.41 10.51
N LEU A 93 23.63 -13.21 10.21
CA LEU A 93 23.20 -12.72 8.91
C LEU A 93 23.71 -11.29 8.67
N PHE A 94 23.66 -10.42 9.68
CA PHE A 94 24.14 -9.04 9.59
C PHE A 94 25.65 -8.98 9.34
N GLU A 95 26.42 -9.83 10.01
CA GLU A 95 27.88 -9.92 9.79
C GLU A 95 28.24 -10.30 8.34
N LEU A 96 27.45 -11.17 7.72
CA LEU A 96 27.63 -11.57 6.32
C LEU A 96 27.24 -10.43 5.36
N LEU A 97 26.13 -9.76 5.63
CA LEU A 97 25.68 -8.60 4.85
C LEU A 97 26.72 -7.47 4.87
N ASP A 98 27.33 -7.20 6.02
CA ASP A 98 28.40 -6.20 6.15
C ASP A 98 29.63 -6.57 5.30
N LYS A 99 30.05 -7.84 5.34
CA LYS A 99 31.16 -8.33 4.49
C LYS A 99 30.87 -8.16 3.00
N GLU A 100 29.65 -8.45 2.57
CA GLU A 100 29.22 -8.27 1.19
C GLU A 100 29.22 -6.78 0.78
N ILE A 101 28.74 -5.89 1.65
CA ILE A 101 28.78 -4.45 1.45
C ILE A 101 30.23 -3.96 1.28
N TYR A 102 31.15 -4.40 2.14
CA TYR A 102 32.56 -4.02 2.01
C TYR A 102 33.20 -4.56 0.74
N HIS A 103 32.90 -5.80 0.36
CA HIS A 103 33.37 -6.38 -0.89
C HIS A 103 32.87 -5.56 -2.09
N TYR A 104 31.57 -5.25 -2.14
CA TYR A 104 30.98 -4.43 -3.20
C TYR A 104 31.59 -3.02 -3.28
N ARG A 105 31.79 -2.36 -2.14
CA ARG A 105 32.46 -1.04 -2.09
C ARG A 105 33.89 -1.12 -2.63
N LYS A 106 34.60 -2.22 -2.38
CA LYS A 106 35.94 -2.48 -2.93
C LYS A 106 35.90 -2.68 -4.45
N THR A 107 34.94 -3.44 -4.98
CA THR A 107 34.86 -3.71 -6.44
C THR A 107 34.56 -2.47 -7.26
N ILE A 108 33.82 -1.51 -6.71
CA ILE A 108 33.50 -0.24 -7.38
C ILE A 108 34.53 0.88 -7.10
N GLY A 109 35.60 0.60 -6.34
CA GLY A 109 36.61 1.59 -5.97
C GLY A 109 36.08 2.72 -5.09
N TYR A 110 35.08 2.45 -4.25
CA TYR A 110 34.49 3.46 -3.38
C TYR A 110 35.47 3.90 -2.28
N VAL A 111 35.71 5.21 -2.18
CA VAL A 111 36.53 5.83 -1.13
C VAL A 111 35.63 6.50 -0.10
N VAL A 112 35.82 6.15 1.17
CA VAL A 112 35.11 6.74 2.30
C VAL A 112 35.51 8.22 2.40
N SER A 113 34.52 9.10 2.55
CA SER A 113 34.81 10.52 2.65
C SER A 113 35.31 10.90 4.05
N GLN A 114 36.19 11.90 4.15
CA GLN A 114 36.75 12.37 5.42
C GLN A 114 35.68 12.80 6.43
N TRP A 115 34.51 13.26 5.98
CA TRP A 115 33.41 13.62 6.87
C TRP A 115 32.75 12.40 7.52
N GLU A 116 32.70 11.25 6.84
CA GLU A 116 32.19 9.98 7.40
C GLU A 116 33.15 9.46 8.47
N THR A 117 34.46 9.45 8.17
CA THR A 117 35.49 9.01 9.11
C THR A 117 35.50 9.84 10.40
N ARG A 118 35.35 11.17 10.29
CA ARG A 118 35.28 12.05 11.46
C ARG A 118 34.04 11.77 12.32
N ARG A 119 32.90 11.46 11.70
CA ARG A 119 31.66 11.13 12.41
C ARG A 119 31.75 9.81 13.15
N GLU A 120 32.28 8.77 12.52
CA GLU A 120 32.44 7.45 13.15
C GLU A 120 33.40 7.51 14.36
N ASN A 121 34.52 8.22 14.23
CA ASN A 121 35.47 8.41 15.33
C ASN A 121 34.90 9.22 16.50
N ALA A 122 33.95 10.14 16.26
CA ALA A 122 33.31 10.93 17.30
C ALA A 122 32.24 10.15 18.10
N LEU A 123 31.80 8.99 17.59
CA LEU A 123 30.79 8.12 18.23
C LEU A 123 31.42 6.93 18.98
N ARG A 124 32.74 6.81 18.94
CA ARG A 124 33.51 5.75 19.61
C ARG A 124 34.12 6.27 20.91
#